data_AF-A0A926ZKA1-F1
#
_entry.id   AF-A0A926ZKA1-F1
#
_cell.length_a   1.000
_cell.length_b   1.000
_cell.length_c   1.000
_cell.angle_alpha   90.00
_cell.angle_beta   90.00
_cell.angle_gamma   90.00
#
_symmetry.space_group_name_H-M   'P 1'
#
loop_
_entity.id
_entity.type
_entity.pdbx_description
1 polymer ?
#
loop_
_entity_poly.entity_id
_entity_poly.type
_entity_poly.pdbx_seq_one_letter_code
_entity_poly.pdbx_strand_id
1 'polypeptide(L)'
;MKKYRFGVATVAGIKSMRFNNFIMLDWDTPHRGEVYQNLKQLCHENPEELWAIYDTFAGVHAFRLNCTELPTSAHSIALAYKLDADIRYVELCIGRNLWSARIAPKPGRSGDFIYFKGFVGTGTALPKTQWLLQIHHNLLIKYGLTTPHKKSPSSSLLRQIQLVA
;
A
#
# COMPACT_ATOMS: atom_id res chain seq x y z
N MET A 1 -10.20 23.71 1.19
CA MET A 1 -9.06 23.00 0.56
C MET A 1 -8.05 22.60 1.63
N LYS A 2 -7.98 21.31 2.01
CA LYS A 2 -7.05 20.83 3.03
C LYS A 2 -5.62 20.76 2.43
N LYS A 3 -4.69 21.50 3.02
CA LYS A 3 -3.26 21.46 2.69
C LYS A 3 -2.72 20.06 3.00
N TYR A 4 -2.49 19.25 1.98
CA TYR A 4 -1.60 18.11 2.11
C TYR A 4 -0.20 18.66 2.38
N ARG A 5 0.36 18.41 3.57
CA ARG A 5 1.77 18.73 3.85
C ARG A 5 2.64 17.71 3.11
N PHE A 6 2.81 17.91 1.81
CA PHE A 6 3.92 17.32 1.07
C PHE A 6 5.17 18.12 1.46
N GLY A 7 6.02 17.53 2.31
CA GLY A 7 7.30 18.16 2.65
C GLY A 7 8.22 18.17 1.43
N VAL A 8 8.73 19.33 1.04
CA VAL A 8 9.73 19.50 -0.03
C VAL A 8 11.07 19.88 0.60
N ALA A 9 12.14 19.11 0.34
CA ALA A 9 13.52 19.59 0.24
C ALA A 9 14.46 18.49 -0.31
N THR A 10 15.05 18.81 -1.47
CA THR A 10 16.36 18.48 -2.10
C THR A 10 17.03 17.11 -1.93
N VAL A 11 17.74 16.67 -3.00
CA VAL A 11 18.71 15.55 -3.08
C VAL A 11 18.83 14.76 -1.77
N ALA A 12 17.98 13.73 -1.60
CA ALA A 12 17.51 13.16 -0.32
C ALA A 12 16.25 13.83 0.28
N GLY A 13 15.08 13.60 -0.35
CA GLY A 13 13.79 14.16 0.12
C GLY A 13 12.59 13.27 -0.22
N ILE A 14 11.72 13.05 0.78
CA ILE A 14 10.52 12.18 0.86
C ILE A 14 10.80 10.67 0.77
N LYS A 15 11.05 10.04 1.92
CA LYS A 15 11.22 8.57 2.06
C LYS A 15 9.90 7.81 2.00
N SER A 16 8.80 8.43 2.43
CA SER A 16 7.50 7.78 2.51
C SER A 16 6.35 8.73 2.19
N MET A 17 5.30 8.17 1.59
CA MET A 17 3.98 8.77 1.52
C MET A 17 3.24 8.43 2.81
N ARG A 18 2.66 9.46 3.45
CA ARG A 18 1.93 9.32 4.72
C ARG A 18 0.46 9.60 4.49
N PHE A 19 -0.40 8.82 5.14
CA PHE A 19 -1.83 8.92 4.95
C PHE A 19 -2.55 8.59 6.25
N ASN A 20 -3.49 9.44 6.63
CA ASN A 20 -4.17 9.32 7.92
C ASN A 20 -5.35 8.36 7.85
N ASN A 21 -5.88 8.08 6.66
CA ASN A 21 -7.15 7.36 6.50
C ASN A 21 -7.14 6.38 5.32
N PHE A 22 -6.03 5.69 5.09
CA PHE A 22 -5.88 4.71 4.02
C PHE A 22 -5.09 3.55 4.58
N ILE A 23 -5.72 2.41 4.85
CA ILE A 23 -5.03 1.33 5.55
C ILE A 23 -3.94 0.77 4.63
N MET A 24 -2.72 0.72 5.15
CA MET A 24 -1.61 0.03 4.51
C MET A 24 -0.91 -0.81 5.57
N LEU A 25 -0.87 -2.11 5.33
CA LEU A 25 -0.20 -3.10 6.17
C LEU A 25 1.11 -3.54 5.51
N ASP A 26 2.08 -3.91 6.34
CA ASP A 26 3.43 -4.34 5.95
C ASP A 26 3.72 -5.70 6.59
N TRP A 27 4.44 -6.55 5.87
CA TRP A 27 4.90 -7.86 6.33
C TRP A 27 6.32 -8.10 5.83
N ASP A 28 7.16 -8.72 6.63
CA ASP A 28 8.52 -9.07 6.25
C ASP A 28 8.59 -10.34 5.35
N THR A 29 9.73 -10.52 4.69
CA THR A 29 10.03 -11.57 3.71
C THR A 29 9.61 -12.99 4.11
N PRO A 30 9.86 -13.49 5.34
CA PRO A 30 9.47 -14.86 5.69
C PRO A 30 7.96 -15.12 5.56
N HIS A 31 7.12 -14.08 5.62
CA HIS A 31 5.66 -14.20 5.56
C HIS A 31 5.08 -13.98 4.15
N ARG A 32 5.88 -13.59 3.14
CA ARG A 32 5.39 -13.19 1.81
C ARG A 32 4.42 -14.20 1.19
N GLY A 33 4.71 -15.49 1.28
CA GLY A 33 3.88 -16.55 0.69
C GLY A 33 2.50 -16.66 1.34
N GLU A 34 2.44 -16.46 2.65
CA GLU A 34 1.23 -16.62 3.48
C GLU A 34 0.31 -15.40 3.35
N VAL A 35 0.86 -14.18 3.24
CA VAL A 35 0.10 -12.93 3.13
C VAL A 35 -0.96 -13.00 2.03
N TYR A 36 -0.60 -13.50 0.86
CA TYR A 36 -1.53 -13.55 -0.28
C TYR A 36 -2.68 -14.55 -0.04
N GLN A 37 -2.41 -15.68 0.61
CA GLN A 37 -3.44 -16.67 0.94
C GLN A 37 -4.35 -16.15 2.06
N ASN A 38 -3.78 -15.53 3.07
CA ASN A 38 -4.54 -14.93 4.18
C ASN A 38 -5.45 -13.81 3.68
N LEU A 39 -4.98 -12.95 2.78
CA LEU A 39 -5.80 -11.91 2.17
C LEU A 39 -6.88 -12.48 1.24
N LYS A 40 -6.57 -13.54 0.48
CA LYS A 40 -7.58 -14.25 -0.32
C LYS A 40 -8.68 -14.84 0.55
N GLN A 41 -8.31 -15.51 1.64
CA GLN A 41 -9.24 -16.08 2.60
C GLN A 41 -10.09 -14.97 3.23
N LEU A 42 -9.48 -13.87 3.65
CA LEU A 42 -10.20 -12.70 4.18
C LEU A 42 -11.23 -12.18 3.17
N CYS A 43 -10.85 -12.00 1.90
CA CYS A 43 -11.76 -11.48 0.87
C CYS A 43 -12.84 -12.49 0.48
N HIS A 44 -12.58 -13.80 0.65
CA HIS A 44 -13.60 -14.83 0.49
C HIS A 44 -14.65 -14.77 1.60
N GLU A 45 -14.21 -14.56 2.85
CA GLU A 45 -15.06 -14.39 4.02
C GLU A 45 -15.81 -13.04 4.04
N ASN A 46 -15.24 -12.01 3.40
CA ASN A 46 -15.72 -10.64 3.43
C ASN A 46 -15.71 -10.08 1.99
N PRO A 47 -16.76 -10.35 1.18
CA PRO A 47 -16.79 -10.04 -0.25
C PRO A 47 -16.63 -8.56 -0.61
N GLU A 48 -16.89 -7.66 0.34
CA GLU A 48 -16.70 -6.22 0.20
C GLU A 48 -15.23 -5.80 0.22
N GLU A 49 -14.32 -6.69 0.63
CA GLU A 49 -12.88 -6.42 0.69
C GLU A 49 -12.27 -6.25 -0.70
N LEU A 50 -11.35 -5.30 -0.79
CA LEU A 50 -10.52 -5.09 -1.97
C LEU A 50 -9.15 -4.57 -1.55
N TRP A 51 -8.09 -5.22 -2.01
CA TRP A 51 -6.72 -4.93 -1.63
C TRP A 51 -5.81 -4.79 -2.85
N ALA A 52 -4.91 -3.81 -2.83
CA ALA A 52 -3.80 -3.71 -3.77
C ALA A 52 -2.52 -4.21 -3.11
N ILE A 53 -1.84 -5.17 -3.76
CA ILE A 53 -0.67 -5.86 -3.22
C ILE A 53 0.58 -5.40 -3.94
N TYR A 54 1.64 -5.14 -3.18
CA TYR A 54 2.97 -4.84 -3.69
C TYR A 54 4.00 -5.76 -3.05
N ASP A 55 4.76 -6.47 -3.87
CA ASP A 55 5.96 -7.17 -3.42
C ASP A 55 7.08 -6.15 -3.24
N THR A 56 7.68 -6.09 -2.06
CA THR A 56 8.84 -5.22 -1.81
C THR A 56 10.13 -6.03 -1.83
N PHE A 57 11.31 -5.41 -1.74
CA PHE A 57 12.53 -6.19 -1.52
C PHE A 57 12.46 -6.99 -0.22
N ALA A 58 11.89 -6.42 0.84
CA ALA A 58 11.97 -6.94 2.19
C ALA A 58 10.69 -7.65 2.66
N GLY A 59 9.66 -7.75 1.82
CA GLY A 59 8.33 -8.06 2.33
C GLY A 59 7.20 -7.88 1.34
N VAL A 60 6.02 -7.51 1.86
CA VAL A 60 4.79 -7.22 1.13
C VAL A 60 4.12 -5.98 1.73
N HIS A 61 3.68 -5.04 0.89
CA HIS A 61 2.73 -4.00 1.29
C HIS A 61 1.34 -4.37 0.75
N ALA A 62 0.30 -4.22 1.57
CA ALA A 62 -1.09 -4.33 1.14
C ALA A 62 -1.88 -3.08 1.49
N PHE A 63 -2.58 -2.51 0.51
CA PHE A 63 -3.42 -1.33 0.68
C PHE A 63 -4.89 -1.72 0.57
N ARG A 64 -5.70 -1.39 1.59
CA ARG A 64 -7.15 -1.65 1.56
C ARG A 64 -7.89 -0.53 0.84
N LEU A 65 -8.68 -0.87 -0.16
CA LEU A 65 -9.27 0.08 -1.10
C LEU A 65 -10.74 0.39 -0.82
N ASN A 66 -11.47 -0.47 -0.11
CA ASN A 66 -12.91 -0.33 0.13
C ASN A 66 -13.28 0.49 1.38
N CYS A 67 -12.30 0.92 2.20
CA CYS A 67 -12.58 1.70 3.41
C CYS A 67 -11.55 2.82 3.66
N THR A 68 -11.86 3.73 4.58
CA THR A 68 -10.91 4.73 5.08
C THR A 68 -10.91 4.79 6.59
N GLU A 69 -9.81 4.41 7.22
CA GLU A 69 -9.70 4.39 8.68
C GLU A 69 -8.34 4.85 9.18
N LEU A 70 -8.35 5.42 10.39
CA LEU A 70 -7.15 5.79 11.13
C LEU A 70 -6.44 4.52 11.65
N PRO A 71 -5.10 4.52 11.78
CA PRO A 71 -4.39 3.41 12.43
C PRO A 71 -4.88 3.12 13.86
N THR A 72 -5.41 4.14 14.54
CA THR A 72 -5.90 4.03 15.92
C THR A 72 -7.33 3.49 16.02
N SER A 73 -8.02 3.20 14.91
CA SER A 73 -9.36 2.62 14.99
C SER A 73 -9.28 1.18 15.52
N ALA A 74 -10.25 0.79 16.35
CA ALA A 74 -10.29 -0.57 16.90
C ALA A 74 -10.30 -1.63 15.79
N HIS A 75 -10.99 -1.35 14.69
CA HIS A 75 -11.06 -2.23 13.53
C HIS A 75 -9.73 -2.31 12.76
N SER A 76 -9.03 -1.20 12.53
CA SER A 76 -7.70 -1.22 11.89
C SER A 76 -6.69 -2.03 12.70
N ILE A 77 -6.73 -1.87 14.03
CA ILE A 77 -5.87 -2.63 14.95
C ILE A 77 -6.23 -4.12 14.90
N ALA A 78 -7.50 -4.47 15.08
CA ALA A 78 -7.97 -5.86 15.04
C ALA A 78 -7.65 -6.54 13.71
N LEU A 79 -7.81 -5.83 12.59
CA LEU A 79 -7.49 -6.33 11.25
C LEU A 79 -5.99 -6.60 11.09
N ALA A 80 -5.14 -5.69 11.58
CA ALA A 80 -3.68 -5.86 11.52
C ALA A 80 -3.23 -7.10 12.31
N TYR A 81 -3.78 -7.33 13.50
CA TYR A 81 -3.52 -8.54 14.28
C TYR A 81 -4.10 -9.80 13.63
N LYS A 82 -5.34 -9.76 13.09
CA LYS A 82 -5.96 -10.91 12.41
C LYS A 82 -5.11 -11.39 11.23
N LEU A 83 -4.48 -10.47 10.51
CA LEU A 83 -3.66 -10.78 9.33
C LEU A 83 -2.17 -10.94 9.64
N ASP A 84 -1.78 -10.95 10.92
CA ASP A 84 -0.40 -11.08 11.38
C ASP A 84 0.56 -10.08 10.71
N ALA A 85 0.12 -8.81 10.58
CA ALA A 85 0.95 -7.73 10.04
C ALA A 85 2.12 -7.40 10.98
N ASP A 86 3.19 -6.79 10.45
CA ASP A 86 4.35 -6.37 11.26
C ASP A 86 3.89 -5.45 12.41
N ILE A 87 3.90 -6.01 13.62
CA ILE A 87 3.42 -5.35 14.84
C ILE A 87 4.23 -4.07 15.11
N ARG A 88 5.54 -4.06 14.83
CA ARG A 88 6.37 -2.86 15.04
C ARG A 88 5.97 -1.74 14.10
N TYR A 89 5.65 -2.08 12.86
CA TYR A 89 5.12 -1.11 11.90
C TYR A 89 3.73 -0.60 12.32
N VAL A 90 2.85 -1.49 12.80
CA VAL A 90 1.51 -1.13 13.28
C VAL A 90 1.59 -0.19 14.49
N GLU A 91 2.36 -0.53 15.52
CA GLU A 91 2.59 0.30 16.70
C GLU A 91 3.16 1.69 16.34
N LEU A 92 4.10 1.73 15.40
CA LEU A 92 4.66 2.98 14.89
C LEU A 92 3.58 3.85 14.22
N CYS A 93 2.66 3.24 13.47
CA CYS A 93 1.58 3.95 12.79
C CYS A 93 0.52 4.45 13.77
N ILE A 94 0.19 3.65 14.79
CA ILE A 94 -0.69 4.03 15.91
C ILE A 94 -0.09 5.25 16.64
N GLY A 95 1.17 5.16 17.06
CA GLY A 95 1.84 6.24 17.80
C GLY A 95 1.99 7.55 17.00
N ARG A 96 2.00 7.47 15.67
CA ARG A 96 2.06 8.65 14.77
C ARG A 96 0.69 9.08 14.23
N ASN A 97 -0.37 8.33 14.53
CA ASN A 97 -1.71 8.49 13.97
C ASN A 97 -1.72 8.68 12.45
N LEU A 98 -0.87 7.91 11.76
CA LEU A 98 -0.80 7.85 10.30
C LEU A 98 -0.21 6.52 9.86
N TRP A 99 -0.63 6.05 8.70
CA TRP A 99 0.03 4.99 7.96
C TRP A 99 1.11 5.58 7.04
N SER A 100 2.12 4.79 6.69
CA SER A 100 3.28 5.29 5.94
C SER A 100 3.88 4.24 5.01
N ALA A 101 3.67 4.41 3.70
CA ALA A 101 4.30 3.56 2.69
C ALA A 101 5.58 4.21 2.13
N ARG A 102 6.64 3.41 1.99
CA ARG A 102 7.91 3.88 1.39
C ARG A 102 7.74 4.22 -0.09
N ILE A 103 8.33 5.33 -0.53
CA ILE A 103 8.33 5.75 -1.94
C ILE A 103 9.73 6.06 -2.50
N ALA A 104 10.78 5.90 -1.70
CA ALA A 104 12.17 6.08 -2.15
C ALA A 104 13.07 4.97 -1.56
N PRO A 105 14.15 4.56 -2.25
CA PRO A 105 15.04 3.50 -1.77
C PRO A 105 15.70 3.86 -0.44
N LYS A 106 16.05 2.85 0.37
CA LYS A 106 16.89 3.09 1.55
C LYS A 106 18.29 3.56 1.12
N PRO A 107 18.91 4.51 1.85
CA PRO A 107 20.31 4.87 1.62
C PRO A 107 21.20 3.61 1.62
N GLY A 108 22.06 3.47 0.61
CA GLY A 108 22.96 2.32 0.48
C GLY A 108 22.33 1.03 -0.07
N ARG A 109 21.04 1.04 -0.47
CA ARG A 109 20.35 -0.13 -1.03
C ARG A 109 19.89 0.13 -2.47
N SER A 110 20.82 0.03 -3.42
CA SER A 110 20.58 0.25 -4.86
C SER A 110 19.71 -0.81 -5.56
N GLY A 111 19.32 -1.87 -4.85
CA GLY A 111 18.44 -2.94 -5.34
C GLY A 111 17.04 -2.97 -4.70
N ASP A 112 16.67 -1.95 -3.91
CA ASP A 112 15.31 -1.87 -3.36
C ASP A 112 14.28 -1.77 -4.51
N PHE A 113 13.29 -2.65 -4.47
CA PHE A 113 12.14 -2.60 -5.38
C PHE A 113 10.83 -2.62 -4.60
N ILE A 114 9.79 -2.07 -5.22
CA ILE A 114 8.39 -2.17 -4.81
C ILE A 114 7.58 -2.41 -6.07
N TYR A 115 7.23 -3.67 -6.31
CA TYR A 115 6.56 -4.13 -7.51
C TYR A 115 5.07 -4.34 -7.25
N PHE A 116 4.21 -3.76 -8.09
CA PHE A 116 2.78 -4.00 -7.99
C PHE A 116 2.46 -5.43 -8.42
N LYS A 117 1.94 -6.24 -7.49
CA LYS A 117 1.64 -7.65 -7.70
C LYS A 117 0.28 -7.87 -8.34
N GLY A 118 -0.72 -7.07 -7.94
CA GLY A 118 -2.10 -7.22 -8.38
C GLY A 118 -3.10 -6.83 -7.29
N PHE A 119 -4.37 -7.10 -7.58
CA PHE A 119 -5.47 -6.93 -6.63
C PHE A 119 -5.89 -8.27 -6.02
N VAL A 120 -6.47 -8.21 -4.81
CA VAL A 120 -7.11 -9.34 -4.13
C VAL A 120 -8.48 -8.89 -3.63
N GLY A 121 -9.50 -9.70 -3.86
CA GLY A 121 -10.90 -9.39 -3.52
C GLY A 121 -11.70 -8.80 -4.68
N THR A 122 -12.99 -8.63 -4.43
CA THR A 122 -14.00 -8.20 -5.43
C THR A 122 -14.80 -6.99 -4.99
N GLY A 123 -14.46 -6.41 -3.84
CA GLY A 123 -15.10 -5.20 -3.33
C GLY A 123 -14.95 -4.00 -4.26
N THR A 124 -15.71 -2.96 -3.98
CA THR A 124 -15.64 -1.68 -4.72
C THR A 124 -14.61 -0.76 -4.05
N ALA A 125 -13.69 -0.20 -4.84
CA ALA A 125 -12.75 0.79 -4.33
C ALA A 125 -13.46 2.11 -4.02
N LEU A 126 -13.12 2.75 -2.90
CA LEU A 126 -13.54 4.13 -2.66
C LEU A 126 -12.74 5.08 -3.58
N PRO A 127 -13.36 6.12 -4.17
CA PRO A 127 -12.66 7.05 -5.06
C PRO A 127 -11.40 7.68 -4.42
N LYS A 128 -11.45 7.92 -3.11
CA LYS A 128 -10.32 8.50 -2.36
C LYS A 128 -9.14 7.54 -2.22
N THR A 129 -9.36 6.28 -1.89
CA THR A 129 -8.28 5.28 -1.73
C THR A 129 -7.67 4.95 -3.08
N GLN A 130 -8.48 4.88 -4.13
CA GLN A 130 -8.05 4.71 -5.52
C GLN A 130 -7.13 5.87 -5.95
N TRP A 131 -7.52 7.11 -5.70
CA TRP A 131 -6.69 8.28 -5.99
C TRP A 131 -5.36 8.28 -5.22
N LEU A 132 -5.38 7.90 -3.93
CA LEU A 132 -4.17 7.78 -3.11
C LEU A 132 -3.25 6.66 -3.62
N LEU A 133 -3.80 5.51 -4.00
CA LEU A 133 -3.06 4.40 -4.60
C LEU A 133 -2.39 4.82 -5.91
N GLN A 134 -3.10 5.57 -6.76
CA GLN A 134 -2.57 6.11 -8.01
C GLN A 134 -1.39 7.06 -7.76
N ILE A 135 -1.50 7.97 -6.78
CA ILE A 135 -0.39 8.85 -6.39
C ILE A 135 0.80 8.01 -5.89
N HIS A 136 0.56 7.05 -5.00
CA HIS A 136 1.60 6.18 -4.49
C HIS A 136 2.35 5.47 -5.62
N HIS A 137 1.62 4.85 -6.55
CA HIS A 137 2.22 4.15 -7.68
C HIS A 137 3.04 5.08 -8.59
N ASN A 138 2.51 6.26 -8.91
CA ASN A 138 3.23 7.25 -9.72
C ASN A 138 4.52 7.73 -9.04
N LEU A 139 4.53 7.84 -7.71
CA LEU A 139 5.73 8.16 -6.95
C LEU A 139 6.75 7.02 -7.01
N LEU A 140 6.33 5.76 -6.92
CA LEU A 140 7.23 4.61 -7.08
C LEU A 140 7.91 4.60 -8.46
N ILE A 141 7.18 4.90 -9.54
CA ILE A 141 7.75 5.05 -10.88
C ILE A 141 8.75 6.21 -10.91
N LYS A 142 8.35 7.37 -10.40
CA LYS A 142 9.19 8.58 -10.38
C LYS A 142 10.54 8.34 -9.69
N TYR A 143 10.55 7.55 -8.61
CA TYR A 143 11.75 7.24 -7.84
C TYR A 143 12.45 5.93 -8.26
N GLY A 144 12.03 5.30 -9.36
CA GLY A 144 12.68 4.12 -9.91
C GLY A 144 12.57 2.85 -9.05
N LEU A 145 11.63 2.81 -8.10
CA LEU A 145 11.38 1.63 -7.27
C LEU A 145 10.51 0.58 -7.96
N THR A 146 9.84 0.95 -9.03
CA THR A 146 9.03 0.05 -9.85
C THR A 146 9.22 0.39 -11.31
N THR A 147 9.04 -0.61 -12.18
CA THR A 147 9.08 -0.36 -13.63
C THR A 147 7.69 0.04 -14.12
N PRO A 148 7.58 1.01 -15.04
CA PRO A 148 6.39 1.09 -15.87
C PRO A 148 6.32 -0.23 -16.65
N HIS A 149 5.24 -1.01 -16.49
CA HIS A 149 5.07 -2.28 -17.19
C HIS A 149 5.31 -2.11 -18.71
N LYS A 150 6.47 -2.53 -19.22
CA LYS A 150 6.85 -2.41 -20.64
C LYS A 150 6.17 -3.44 -21.56
N LYS A 151 5.33 -4.34 -21.04
CA LYS A 151 4.72 -5.46 -21.80
C LYS A 151 3.24 -5.67 -21.46
N SER A 152 2.41 -4.63 -21.52
CA SER A 152 0.96 -4.85 -21.61
C SER A 152 0.37 -3.97 -22.70
N PRO A 153 -0.30 -4.55 -23.71
CA PRO A 153 -0.92 -3.79 -24.78
C PRO A 153 -2.06 -2.96 -24.18
N SER A 154 -1.90 -1.63 -24.22
CA SER A 154 -2.96 -0.62 -24.11
C SER A 154 -3.96 -0.64 -22.92
N SER A 155 -3.65 -1.32 -21.81
CA SER A 155 -4.36 -1.15 -20.52
C SER A 155 -3.38 -0.94 -19.35
N SER A 156 -2.89 0.30 -19.22
CA SER A 156 -1.97 0.67 -18.14
C SER A 156 -2.52 0.27 -16.77
N LEU A 157 -1.66 0.02 -15.78
CA LEU A 157 -2.09 -0.20 -14.40
C LEU A 157 -3.07 0.89 -13.90
N LEU A 158 -2.98 2.11 -14.45
CA LEU A 158 -3.97 3.16 -14.23
C LEU A 158 -5.38 2.75 -14.67
N ARG A 159 -5.54 2.06 -15.81
CA ARG A 159 -6.80 1.44 -16.22
C ARG A 159 -7.22 0.35 -15.25
N GLN A 160 -6.32 -0.52 -14.78
CA GLN A 160 -6.71 -1.54 -13.81
C GLN A 160 -7.15 -0.92 -12.48
N ILE A 161 -6.45 0.11 -12.00
CA ILE A 161 -6.88 0.93 -10.85
C ILE A 161 -8.22 1.61 -11.13
N GLN A 162 -8.47 2.08 -12.37
CA GLN A 162 -9.74 2.68 -12.81
C GLN A 162 -10.90 1.68 -12.96
N LEU A 163 -10.61 0.42 -13.29
CA LEU A 163 -11.61 -0.64 -13.52
C LEU A 163 -12.19 -1.22 -12.23
N VAL A 164 -11.60 -0.93 -11.06
CA VAL A 164 -12.13 -1.32 -9.74
C VAL A 164 -13.03 -0.23 -9.11
N ALA A 165 -13.37 0.81 -9.87
CA ALA A 165 -14.29 1.88 -9.49
C ALA A 165 -15.74 1.61 -9.95
#